data_AF-A0A847V2M9-F1
#
_entry.id   AF-A0A847V2M9-F1
#
_cell.length_a   1.000
_cell.length_b   1.000
_cell.length_c   1.000
_cell.angle_alpha   90.00
_cell.angle_beta   90.00
_cell.angle_gamma   90.00
#
_symmetry.space_group_name_H-M   'P 1'
#
loop_
_entity.id
_entity.type
_entity.pdbx_description
1 polymer ?
#
loop_
_entity_poly.entity_id
_entity_poly.type
_entity_poly.pdbx_seq_one_letter_code
_entity_poly.pdbx_strand_id
1 'polypeptide(L)' 'MLGINDPWILGVYLLSVLSALLCVGYGLVNWNRGGEKEPEEIRDEVSWEKGETSMEEKELGL' A
#
# COMPACT_ATOMS: atom_id res chain seq x y z
N MET A 1 -3.42 -39.44 -13.63
CA MET A 1 -4.71 -38.77 -13.49
C MET A 1 -4.86 -38.35 -12.03
N LEU A 2 -4.80 -37.05 -11.70
CA LEU A 2 -5.16 -36.54 -10.35
C LEU A 2 -6.69 -36.65 -10.10
N GLY A 3 -7.32 -37.76 -10.47
CA GLY A 3 -8.77 -37.98 -10.39
C GLY A 3 -9.66 -37.09 -11.27
N ILE A 4 -9.13 -35.98 -11.79
CA ILE A 4 -9.88 -35.01 -12.61
C ILE A 4 -9.75 -35.42 -14.09
N ASN A 5 -10.86 -35.89 -14.67
CA ASN A 5 -10.95 -36.29 -16.09
C ASN A 5 -11.09 -35.10 -17.06
N ASP A 6 -11.45 -33.93 -16.55
CA ASP A 6 -11.76 -32.77 -17.38
C ASP A 6 -10.59 -31.76 -17.41
N PRO A 7 -9.94 -31.55 -18.57
CA PRO A 7 -8.83 -30.61 -18.71
C PRO A 7 -9.20 -29.16 -18.39
N TRP A 8 -10.47 -28.76 -18.55
CA TRP A 8 -10.94 -27.40 -18.27
C TRP A 8 -10.96 -27.15 -16.77
N ILE A 9 -11.43 -28.13 -15.98
CA ILE A 9 -11.44 -28.05 -14.52
C ILE A 9 -10.02 -27.95 -13.96
N LEU A 10 -9.07 -28.73 -14.49
CA LEU A 10 -7.66 -28.60 -14.13
C LEU A 10 -7.13 -27.19 -14.41
N GLY A 11 -7.48 -26.64 -15.58
CA GLY A 11 -7.13 -25.28 -15.99
C GLY A 11 -7.65 -24.22 -15.01
N VAL A 12 -8.91 -24.34 -14.56
CA VAL A 12 -9.51 -23.42 -13.58
C VAL A 12 -8.79 -23.47 -12.23
N TYR A 13 -8.45 -24.66 -11.74
CA TYR A 13 -7.68 -24.80 -10.49
C TYR A 13 -6.31 -24.13 -10.59
N LEU A 14 -5.58 -24.38 -11.68
CA LEU A 14 -4.27 -23.74 -11.90
C LEU A 14 -4.41 -22.22 -12.02
N LEU A 15 -5.40 -21.73 -12.77
CA LEU A 15 -5.63 -20.30 -12.94
C LEU A 15 -6.01 -19.61 -11.62
N SER A 16 -6.81 -20.28 -10.79
CA SER A 16 -7.20 -19.77 -9.46
C SER A 16 -6.00 -19.60 -8.54
N VAL A 17 -5.10 -20.61 -8.51
CA VAL A 17 -3.86 -20.52 -7.73
C VAL A 17 -2.94 -19.43 -8.29
N LEU A 18 -2.78 -19.35 -9.61
CA LEU A 18 -1.98 -18.32 -10.25
C LEU A 18 -2.53 -16.91 -9.98
N SER A 19 -3.85 -16.73 -10.00
CA SER A 19 -4.49 -15.45 -9.67
C SER A 19 -4.20 -15.03 -8.24
N ALA A 20 -4.29 -15.95 -7.27
CA ALA A 20 -3.96 -15.67 -5.88
C ALA A 20 -2.48 -15.27 -5.72
N LEU A 21 -1.57 -15.98 -6.40
CA LEU A 21 -0.14 -15.65 -6.40
C LEU A 21 0.14 -14.29 -7.03
N LEU A 22 -0.53 -13.93 -8.13
CA LEU A 22 -0.40 -12.62 -8.77
C LEU A 22 -0.90 -11.50 -7.85
N CYS A 23 -2.02 -11.68 -7.14
CA CYS A 23 -2.52 -10.70 -6.18
C CYS A 23 -1.53 -10.46 -5.04
N VAL A 24 -1.00 -11.53 -4.43
CA VAL A 24 -0.02 -11.43 -3.34
C VAL A 24 1.28 -10.83 -3.86
N GLY A 25 1.78 -11.28 -5.00
CA GLY A 25 3.02 -10.77 -5.61
C GLY A 25 2.92 -9.28 -5.96
N TYR A 26 1.81 -8.86 -6.56
CA TYR A 26 1.55 -7.45 -6.84
C TYR A 26 1.49 -6.62 -5.55
N GLY A 27 0.76 -7.11 -4.54
CA GLY A 27 0.68 -6.46 -3.23
C GLY A 27 2.05 -6.27 -2.60
N LEU A 28 2.91 -7.30 -2.60
CA LEU A 28 4.27 -7.22 -2.05
C LEU A 28 5.16 -6.23 -2.82
N VAL A 29 5.09 -6.22 -4.16
CA VAL A 29 5.89 -5.29 -4.99
C VAL A 29 5.41 -3.85 -4.87
N ASN A 30 4.10 -3.64 -4.76
CA ASN A 30 3.48 -2.31 -4.78
C ASN A 30 3.20 -1.74 -3.38
N TRP A 31 3.36 -2.53 -2.32
CA TRP A 31 3.10 -2.18 -0.92
C TRP A 31 3.78 -0.87 -0.49
N ASN A 32 4.98 -0.58 -0.99
CA ASN A 32 5.77 0.60 -0.58
C ASN A 32 5.80 1.72 -1.63
N ARG A 33 5.01 1.63 -2.71
CA ARG A 33 5.08 2.60 -3.83
C ARG A 33 4.13 3.79 -3.70
N GLY A 34 3.23 3.79 -2.72
CA GLY A 34 2.29 4.89 -2.44
C GLY A 34 2.63 5.71 -1.19
N GLY A 35 3.80 5.48 -0.58
CA GLY A 35 4.27 6.18 0.62
C GLY A 35 5.19 7.37 0.34
N GLU A 36 5.51 7.63 -0.92
CA GLU A 36 6.20 8.86 -1.31
C GLU A 36 5.19 10.00 -1.25
N LYS A 37 5.17 10.72 -0.12
CA LYS A 37 4.46 12.00 -0.02
C LYS A 37 4.95 12.91 -1.14
N GLU A 38 4.04 13.51 -1.90
CA GLU A 38 4.46 14.48 -2.90
C GLU A 38 5.24 15.63 -2.22
N PRO A 39 6.20 16.25 -2.92
CA PRO A 39 6.99 17.35 -2.34
C PRO A 39 6.11 18.53 -1.85
N GLU A 40 4.88 18.63 -2.36
CA GLU A 40 3.86 19.58 -1.90
C GLU A 40 3.24 19.17 -0.55
N GLU A 41 2.85 17.91 -0.38
CA GLU A 41 2.34 17.38 0.90
C GLU A 41 3.37 17.50 2.03
N ILE A 42 4.65 17.26 1.72
CA ILE A 42 5.75 17.43 2.69
C ILE A 42 5.87 18.90 3.12
N ARG A 43 5.74 19.84 2.18
CA ARG A 43 5.81 21.28 2.51
C ARG A 43 4.63 21.72 3.36
N ASP A 44 3.44 21.21 3.07
CA ASP A 44 2.25 21.53 3.82
C ASP A 44 2.37 21.02 5.25
N GLU A 45 2.73 19.74 5.45
CA GLU A 45 2.98 19.16 6.78
C GLU A 45 3.99 19.99 7.60
N VAL A 46 5.13 20.35 7.01
CA VAL A 46 6.15 21.17 7.68
C VAL A 46 5.61 22.55 8.07
N SER A 47 4.74 23.14 7.23
CA SER A 47 4.13 24.45 7.53
C SER A 47 3.12 24.37 8.69
N TRP A 48 2.35 23.28 8.77
CA TRP A 48 1.41 23.01 9.84
C TRP A 48 2.13 22.76 11.16
N GLU A 49 3.14 21.88 11.17
CA GLU A 49 3.94 21.53 12.35
C GLU A 49 4.65 22.77 12.94
N LYS A 50 5.18 23.63 12.06
CA LYS A 50 5.78 24.91 12.47
C LYS A 50 4.74 25.89 13.02
N GLY A 51 3.52 25.85 12.48
CA GLY A 51 2.37 26.60 12.99
C GLY A 51 2.03 26.18 14.41
N GLU A 52 1.86 24.87 14.66
CA GLU A 52 1.56 24.28 15.97
C GLU A 52 2.63 24.62 17.00
N THR A 53 3.90 24.40 16.67
CA THR A 53 5.03 24.74 17.55
C THR A 53 4.99 26.22 17.94
N SER A 54 4.70 27.11 16.98
CA SER A 54 4.62 28.55 17.26
C SER A 54 3.42 28.95 18.12
N MET A 55 2.34 28.17 18.12
CA MET A 55 1.19 28.37 19.00
C MET A 55 1.50 27.83 20.39
N GLU A 56 2.11 26.66 20.49
CA GLU A 56 2.56 26.11 21.78
C GLU A 56 3.57 27.01 22.48
N GLU A 57 4.57 27.55 21.77
CA GLU A 57 5.52 28.53 22.34
C GLU A 57 4.81 29.79 22.86
N LYS A 58 3.79 30.28 22.15
CA LYS A 58 3.04 31.50 22.54
C LYS A 58 2.09 31.27 23.71
N GLU A 59 1.43 30.12 23.76
CA GLU A 59 0.39 29.81 24.73
C GLU A 59 0.96 29.15 26.01
N LEU A 60 2.03 28.36 25.89
CA LEU A 60 2.66 27.64 27.01
C LEU A 60 4.00 28.23 27.45
N GLY A 61 4.60 29.14 26.67
CA GLY A 61 5.80 29.91 27.07
C GLY A 61 7.04 29.05 27.34
N LEU A 62 7.17 27.90 26.67
CA LEU A 62 8.27 26.95 26.85
C LEU A 62 9.55 27.40 26.12
#